data_AF-A0A150TGP4-F1
#
_entry.id   AF-A0A150TGP4-F1
#
_cell.length_a   1.000
_cell.length_b   1.000
_cell.length_c   1.000
_cell.angle_alpha   90.00
_cell.angle_beta   90.00
_cell.angle_gamma   90.00
#
_symmetry.space_group_name_H-M   'P 1'
#
loop_
_entity.id
_entity.type
_entity.pdbx_description
1 polymer ?
#
loop_
_entity_poly.entity_id
_entity_poly.type
_entity_poly.pdbx_seq_one_letter_code
_entity_poly.pdbx_strand_id
1 'polypeptide(L)'
;MTDIAADATNVVLFHIAPETSVNPAELQRILLAEAAAFSVASRPTIHPALLAHRILRGTDGRLLWEIALTGLEPPDDDAPAESLCEALLGEVRERLEGLGRVVSFASYTDLVFPGPGLGFCRAPLEASRSSGFSAGLAQASAPLLGWEDYATDAGTAVAGAELPEDLLAEIEQSRGEAPAEPGLKPVRQGHMYTGASDKAHLAYLHDYLESRAAASSSSDRRKVIAFRAFQAREGSTAAINTYDNQIVTWGTGWGGLGMLGKVMARAVANEALRDRLGRAGLRYRDKNVYDVVDLRAKRVITGRREALETLRSSVPLLRVLIHAARDPRTRDAVTEAQLVTFMETSAHIAGADGIATQALFNWIAHLKHWAPAYVDGCLDWALPQADGGAASVERDQRLAVLVGRYFYGKARKLKWIPDWRQFQLYCEHMKADGLDCTSDPFFRAAASPSSDPFAERPAPRPGRPAKPQVLKNAPLAGEPALERVARGEGSLRKRASGPEIKALQEALLAVGIQVRGGVDGVFGDRVEEAVKAFQAERGLLVDGVAGQATLKALDARLGAVRG
;
A
#
# COMPACT_ATOMS: atom_id res chain seq x y z
N MET A 1 -21.41 -13.18 4.47
CA MET A 1 -20.73 -14.09 5.42
C MET A 1 -20.37 -15.30 4.58
N THR A 2 -19.13 -15.67 4.30
CA THR A 2 -17.76 -15.28 4.70
C THR A 2 -16.91 -15.97 3.58
N ASP A 3 -15.83 -15.44 2.98
CA ASP A 3 -14.54 -15.20 3.60
C ASP A 3 -13.71 -14.22 2.77
N ILE A 4 -13.34 -13.13 3.43
CA ILE A 4 -12.08 -12.43 3.23
C ILE A 4 -11.28 -12.81 4.47
N ALA A 5 -10.49 -13.89 4.41
CA ALA A 5 -9.49 -14.23 5.42
C ALA A 5 -8.53 -15.28 4.87
N ALA A 6 -7.55 -14.86 4.06
CA ALA A 6 -6.43 -15.74 3.69
C ALA A 6 -5.05 -15.07 3.84
N ASP A 7 -4.97 -13.82 4.35
CA ASP A 7 -3.70 -13.09 4.49
C ASP A 7 -3.35 -12.72 5.96
N ALA A 8 -4.09 -13.26 6.94
CA ALA A 8 -3.82 -12.97 8.34
C ALA A 8 -2.52 -13.64 8.80
N THR A 9 -1.46 -12.84 8.99
CA THR A 9 -0.23 -13.33 9.64
C THR A 9 -0.41 -13.20 11.15
N ASN A 10 -0.47 -14.33 11.85
CA ASN A 10 -0.55 -14.35 13.30
C ASN A 10 0.87 -14.45 13.85
N VAL A 11 1.25 -13.52 14.72
CA VAL A 11 2.55 -13.54 15.38
C VAL A 11 2.36 -13.58 16.88
N VAL A 12 3.02 -14.53 17.53
CA VAL A 12 3.02 -14.65 18.98
C VAL A 12 4.43 -14.43 19.49
N LEU A 13 4.55 -13.52 20.46
CA LEU A 13 5.79 -13.18 21.14
C LEU A 13 5.79 -13.79 22.54
N PHE A 14 6.88 -14.44 22.91
CA PHE A 14 7.12 -14.99 24.24
C PHE A 14 8.38 -14.36 24.84
N HIS A 15 8.22 -13.65 25.96
CA HIS A 15 9.35 -13.18 26.75
C HIS A 15 9.78 -14.28 27.72
N ILE A 16 11.03 -14.69 27.66
CA ILE A 16 11.57 -15.85 28.37
C ILE A 16 12.67 -15.38 29.32
N ALA A 17 12.56 -15.79 30.58
CA ALA A 17 13.65 -15.69 31.55
C ALA A 17 14.33 -17.06 31.70
N PRO A 18 15.65 -17.17 31.54
CA PRO A 18 16.38 -18.41 31.80
C PRO A 18 16.30 -18.78 33.28
N GLU A 19 16.42 -20.07 33.57
CA GLU A 19 16.65 -20.54 34.93
C GLU A 19 18.02 -20.07 35.44
N THR A 20 18.15 -19.90 36.76
CA THR A 20 19.34 -19.27 37.37
C THR A 20 20.64 -20.05 37.08
N SER A 21 20.54 -21.36 36.86
CA SER A 21 21.65 -22.27 36.53
C SER A 21 21.95 -22.35 35.02
N VAL A 22 21.15 -21.72 34.16
CA VAL A 22 21.22 -21.89 32.70
C VAL A 22 21.83 -20.64 32.06
N ASN A 23 22.89 -20.84 31.27
CA ASN A 23 23.51 -19.74 30.54
C ASN A 23 22.56 -19.22 29.43
N PRO A 24 22.23 -17.92 29.37
CA PRO A 24 21.34 -17.35 28.35
C PRO A 24 21.74 -17.63 26.89
N ALA A 25 23.05 -17.69 26.61
CA ALA A 25 23.56 -18.00 25.28
C ALA A 25 23.47 -19.50 24.95
N GLU A 26 23.53 -20.36 25.96
CA GLU A 26 23.24 -21.79 25.81
C GLU A 26 21.75 -22.00 25.55
N LEU A 27 20.89 -21.35 26.35
CA LEU A 27 19.44 -21.41 26.16
C LEU A 27 19.03 -20.95 24.76
N GLN A 28 19.59 -19.84 24.27
CA GLN A 28 19.31 -19.37 22.91
C GLN A 28 19.69 -20.41 21.84
N ARG A 29 20.82 -21.10 22.01
CA ARG A 29 21.26 -22.14 21.08
C ARG A 29 20.34 -23.36 21.12
N ILE A 30 19.92 -23.80 22.31
CA ILE A 30 18.97 -24.90 22.49
C ILE A 30 17.64 -24.56 21.79
N LEU A 31 17.07 -23.39 22.07
CA LEU A 31 15.80 -22.97 21.47
C LEU A 31 15.87 -22.80 19.95
N LEU A 32 17.01 -22.31 19.41
CA LEU A 32 17.22 -22.22 17.95
C LEU A 32 17.31 -23.61 17.29
N ALA A 33 17.95 -24.58 17.95
CA ALA A 33 18.03 -25.95 17.44
C ALA A 33 16.65 -26.64 17.47
N GLU A 34 15.87 -26.39 18.52
CA GLU A 34 14.52 -26.93 18.67
C GLU A 34 13.49 -26.28 17.73
N ALA A 35 13.66 -24.99 17.42
CA ALA A 35 12.79 -24.27 16.48
C ALA A 35 12.68 -24.97 15.11
N ALA A 36 13.73 -25.66 14.66
CA ALA A 36 13.70 -26.41 13.40
C ALA A 36 12.85 -27.68 13.44
N ALA A 37 12.56 -28.20 14.65
CA ALA A 37 11.75 -29.40 14.90
C ALA A 37 10.46 -29.07 15.67
N PHE A 38 10.09 -27.79 15.74
CA PHE A 38 8.95 -27.33 16.53
C PHE A 38 7.63 -27.75 15.87
N SER A 39 6.77 -28.40 16.65
CA SER A 39 5.44 -28.86 16.24
C SER A 39 4.44 -28.63 17.36
N VAL A 40 3.18 -28.32 17.04
CA VAL A 40 2.14 -28.09 18.06
C VAL A 40 1.34 -29.38 18.22
N ALA A 41 1.61 -30.17 19.27
CA ALA A 41 1.03 -31.51 19.41
C ALA A 41 -0.51 -31.53 19.47
N SER A 42 -1.13 -30.50 20.08
CA SER A 42 -2.59 -30.34 20.12
C SER A 42 -3.21 -29.97 18.77
N ARG A 43 -2.40 -29.63 17.76
CA ARG A 43 -2.83 -29.21 16.42
C ARG A 43 -1.94 -29.82 15.32
N PRO A 44 -2.06 -31.14 15.06
CA PRO A 44 -1.19 -31.85 14.11
C PRO A 44 -1.35 -31.42 12.65
N THR A 45 -2.40 -30.65 12.33
CA THR A 45 -2.65 -30.08 11.00
C THR A 45 -1.75 -28.88 10.69
N ILE A 46 -1.14 -28.25 11.70
CA ILE A 46 -0.19 -27.15 11.48
C ILE A 46 1.15 -27.74 11.07
N HIS A 47 1.49 -27.63 9.79
CA HIS A 47 2.77 -28.10 9.27
C HIS A 47 3.92 -27.24 9.84
N PRO A 48 4.99 -27.81 10.42
CA PRO A 48 6.10 -27.06 11.03
C PRO A 48 6.72 -25.99 10.12
N ALA A 49 6.79 -26.24 8.81
CA ALA A 49 7.32 -25.29 7.83
C ALA A 49 6.52 -23.97 7.70
N LEU A 50 5.30 -23.91 8.24
CA LEU A 50 4.50 -22.68 8.28
C LEU A 50 4.85 -21.79 9.47
N LEU A 51 5.59 -22.31 10.45
CA LEU A 51 6.01 -21.60 11.64
C LEU A 51 7.40 -20.97 11.39
N ALA A 52 7.43 -19.65 11.26
CA ALA A 52 8.67 -18.90 11.20
C ALA A 52 9.08 -18.48 12.61
N HIS A 53 10.26 -18.92 13.05
CA HIS A 53 10.78 -18.65 14.39
C HIS A 53 11.87 -17.58 14.36
N ARG A 54 11.85 -16.68 15.35
CA ARG A 54 12.94 -15.74 15.61
C ARG A 54 13.21 -15.66 17.10
N ILE A 55 14.44 -15.94 17.51
CA ILE A 55 14.84 -15.91 18.93
C ILE A 55 15.93 -14.87 19.15
N LEU A 56 15.59 -13.82 19.88
CA LEU A 56 16.47 -12.71 20.19
C LEU A 56 16.90 -12.78 21.65
N ARG A 57 18.17 -12.49 21.93
CA ARG A 57 18.71 -12.42 23.29
C ARG A 57 18.91 -10.96 23.68
N GLY A 58 18.27 -10.55 24.76
CA GLY A 58 18.46 -9.25 25.39
C GLY A 58 19.81 -9.15 26.10
N THR A 59 20.25 -7.92 26.36
CA THR A 59 21.48 -7.65 27.12
C THR A 59 21.37 -8.03 28.60
N ASP A 60 20.16 -8.24 29.10
CA ASP A 60 19.84 -8.70 30.47
C ASP A 60 19.80 -10.23 30.60
N GLY A 61 20.13 -10.97 29.53
CA GLY A 61 20.08 -12.42 29.49
C GLY A 61 18.67 -13.00 29.32
N ARG A 62 17.63 -12.17 29.17
CA ARG A 62 16.29 -12.65 28.78
C ARG A 62 16.22 -12.86 27.27
N LEU A 63 15.28 -13.68 26.84
CA LEU A 63 15.07 -13.99 25.44
C LEU A 63 13.68 -13.55 25.00
N LEU A 64 13.55 -13.17 23.73
CA LEU A 64 12.28 -12.99 23.04
C LEU A 64 12.19 -14.10 21.99
N TRP A 65 11.20 -14.97 22.11
CA TRP A 65 10.88 -15.96 21.08
C TRP A 65 9.62 -15.52 20.34
N GLU A 66 9.80 -15.22 19.06
CA GLU A 66 8.73 -14.92 18.12
C GLU A 66 8.41 -16.16 17.29
N ILE A 67 7.12 -16.45 17.16
CA ILE A 67 6.57 -17.49 16.31
C ILE A 67 5.53 -16.84 15.40
N ALA A 68 5.84 -16.72 14.12
CA ALA A 68 4.94 -16.21 13.10
C ALA A 68 4.34 -17.37 12.31
N LEU A 69 3.04 -17.28 12.02
CA LEU A 69 2.29 -18.28 11.27
C LEU A 69 1.51 -17.60 10.15
N THR A 70 1.76 -18.04 8.92
CA THR A 70 1.13 -17.51 7.70
C THR A 70 0.22 -18.56 7.06
N GLY A 71 -0.97 -18.15 6.62
CA GLY A 71 -1.81 -18.95 5.72
C GLY A 71 -2.65 -20.05 6.39
N LEU A 72 -3.13 -19.84 7.62
CA LEU A 72 -4.15 -20.74 8.18
C LEU A 72 -5.52 -20.43 7.55
N GLU A 73 -6.13 -21.43 6.92
CA GLU A 73 -7.58 -21.43 6.68
C GLU A 73 -8.31 -21.43 8.04
N PRO A 74 -9.49 -20.80 8.14
CA PRO A 74 -10.29 -20.82 9.37
C PRO A 74 -10.57 -22.28 9.79
N PRO A 75 -10.60 -22.57 11.09
CA PRO A 75 -10.73 -23.95 11.57
C PRO A 75 -12.06 -24.55 11.13
N ASP A 76 -12.06 -25.84 10.79
CA ASP A 76 -13.29 -26.64 10.68
C ASP A 76 -14.07 -26.59 12.00
N ASP A 77 -15.40 -26.61 11.92
CA ASP A 77 -16.35 -26.48 13.05
C ASP A 77 -16.14 -27.51 14.19
N ASP A 78 -15.31 -28.54 13.97
CA ASP A 78 -15.00 -29.62 14.93
C ASP A 78 -13.62 -29.49 15.64
N ALA A 79 -12.87 -28.39 15.44
CA ALA A 79 -11.60 -28.18 16.13
C ALA A 79 -11.77 -27.84 17.63
N PRO A 80 -10.91 -28.34 18.54
CA PRO A 80 -11.03 -28.06 19.97
C PRO A 80 -10.97 -26.55 20.26
N ALA A 81 -11.82 -26.09 21.18
CA ALA A 81 -12.07 -24.67 21.53
C ALA A 81 -10.85 -23.89 22.08
N GLU A 82 -9.66 -24.49 22.10
CA GLU A 82 -8.41 -23.86 22.53
C GLU A 82 -7.89 -22.92 21.43
N SER A 83 -7.56 -21.67 21.78
CA SER A 83 -7.01 -20.71 20.82
C SER A 83 -5.60 -21.11 20.37
N LEU A 84 -5.20 -20.73 19.15
CA LEU A 84 -3.85 -20.99 18.63
C LEU A 84 -2.76 -20.47 19.59
N CYS A 85 -3.01 -19.35 20.26
CA CYS A 85 -2.07 -18.74 21.19
C CYS A 85 -1.86 -19.59 22.45
N GLU A 86 -2.94 -20.18 22.99
CA GLU A 86 -2.87 -21.09 24.14
C GLU A 86 -2.14 -22.40 23.78
N ALA A 87 -2.43 -22.96 22.60
CA ALA A 87 -1.74 -24.15 22.11
C ALA A 87 -0.22 -23.92 21.94
N LEU A 88 0.18 -22.77 21.37
CA LEU A 88 1.59 -22.39 21.26
C LEU A 88 2.25 -22.12 22.62
N LEU A 89 1.52 -21.50 23.55
CA LEU A 89 2.02 -21.25 24.90
C LEU A 89 2.28 -22.54 25.67
N GLY A 90 1.42 -23.55 25.51
CA GLY A 90 1.61 -24.89 26.09
C GLY A 90 2.91 -25.53 25.62
N GLU A 91 3.10 -25.60 24.30
CA GLU A 91 4.29 -26.19 23.67
C GLU A 91 5.58 -25.45 24.06
N VAL A 92 5.55 -24.11 24.09
CA VAL A 92 6.72 -23.30 24.51
C VAL A 92 7.05 -23.53 25.98
N ARG A 93 6.05 -23.72 26.86
CA ARG A 93 6.29 -23.99 28.29
C ARG A 93 6.91 -25.36 28.52
N GLU A 94 6.44 -26.38 27.83
CA GLU A 94 6.98 -27.75 27.93
C GLU A 94 8.46 -27.78 27.53
N ARG A 95 8.83 -27.09 26.44
CA ARG A 95 10.21 -26.98 25.99
C ARG A 95 11.12 -26.17 26.90
N LEU A 96 10.54 -25.28 27.71
CA LEU A 96 11.29 -24.52 28.69
C LEU A 96 11.43 -25.23 30.03
N GLU A 97 10.83 -26.41 30.22
CA GLU A 97 10.90 -27.14 31.48
C GLU A 97 12.35 -27.45 31.88
N GLY A 98 12.77 -26.95 33.06
CA GLY A 98 14.14 -27.06 33.55
C GLY A 98 15.16 -26.12 32.88
N LEU A 99 14.75 -25.33 31.88
CA LEU A 99 15.62 -24.43 31.11
C LEU A 99 15.31 -22.94 31.34
N GLY A 100 14.04 -22.61 31.57
CA GLY A 100 13.58 -21.24 31.78
C GLY A 100 12.07 -21.15 31.99
N ARG A 101 11.53 -19.94 31.95
CA ARG A 101 10.08 -19.71 32.04
C ARG A 101 9.63 -18.55 31.18
N VAL A 102 8.41 -18.66 30.66
CA VAL A 102 7.71 -17.53 30.01
C VAL A 102 7.30 -16.51 31.08
N VAL A 103 7.76 -15.27 30.94
CA VAL A 103 7.46 -14.14 31.82
C VAL A 103 6.19 -13.42 31.37
N SER A 104 6.04 -13.24 30.05
CA SER A 104 4.86 -12.66 29.41
C SER A 104 4.77 -13.14 27.97
N PHE A 105 3.59 -13.03 27.37
CA PHE A 105 3.39 -13.28 25.95
C PHE A 105 2.36 -12.31 25.37
N ALA A 106 2.41 -12.10 24.05
CA ALA A 106 1.47 -11.26 23.32
C ALA A 106 1.20 -11.85 21.94
N SER A 107 -0.05 -11.78 21.47
CA SER A 107 -0.45 -12.22 20.12
C SER A 107 -0.86 -11.02 19.28
N TYR A 108 -0.49 -11.07 18.01
CA TYR A 108 -0.76 -10.04 17.02
C TYR A 108 -1.31 -10.68 15.75
N THR A 109 -2.25 -9.99 15.10
CA THR A 109 -2.74 -10.35 13.78
C THR A 109 -2.48 -9.16 12.85
N ASP A 110 -1.93 -9.41 11.66
CA ASP A 110 -1.61 -8.39 10.66
C ASP A 110 -0.57 -7.35 11.08
N LEU A 111 0.52 -7.81 11.73
CA LEU A 111 1.64 -6.95 12.13
C LEU A 111 2.94 -7.31 11.41
N VAL A 112 3.42 -6.35 10.62
CA VAL A 112 4.79 -6.26 10.10
C VAL A 112 5.71 -5.89 11.27
N PHE A 113 6.65 -6.77 11.63
CA PHE A 113 7.59 -6.54 12.72
C PHE A 113 8.65 -5.47 12.41
N PRO A 114 9.12 -4.74 13.43
CA PRO A 114 10.37 -3.98 13.35
C PRO A 114 11.59 -4.92 13.30
N GLY A 115 12.57 -4.58 12.47
CA GLY A 115 13.96 -5.02 12.57
C GLY A 115 14.74 -4.25 13.66
N PRO A 116 15.94 -4.71 14.05
CA PRO A 116 16.45 -4.66 15.42
C PRO A 116 16.92 -3.27 15.87
N GLY A 117 16.40 -2.83 17.02
CA GLY A 117 16.90 -1.70 17.80
C GLY A 117 17.55 -2.18 19.10
N LEU A 118 18.78 -1.74 19.34
CA LEU A 118 19.51 -1.92 20.60
C LEU A 118 18.97 -0.93 21.63
N GLY A 119 18.45 -1.44 22.77
CA GLY A 119 18.33 -0.64 23.99
C GLY A 119 17.01 -0.81 24.77
N PHE A 120 16.83 -1.94 25.45
CA PHE A 120 15.78 -2.07 26.46
C PHE A 120 16.38 -1.94 27.87
N CYS A 121 16.07 -0.83 28.55
CA CYS A 121 15.96 -0.68 30.01
C CYS A 121 15.44 0.75 30.27
N ARG A 122 14.37 1.00 31.02
CA ARG A 122 14.23 0.76 32.47
C ARG A 122 12.76 1.00 32.89
N ALA A 123 12.20 0.16 33.76
CA ALA A 123 11.50 0.61 34.96
C ALA A 123 11.20 -0.57 35.93
N PRO A 124 11.14 -0.32 37.25
CA PRO A 124 11.06 -1.35 38.29
C PRO A 124 9.64 -1.83 38.60
N LEU A 125 9.57 -3.03 39.17
CA LEU A 125 8.37 -3.60 39.78
C LEU A 125 7.88 -2.72 40.95
N GLU A 126 6.56 -2.48 41.02
CA GLU A 126 5.78 -2.77 42.22
C GLU A 126 4.28 -2.93 41.91
N ALA A 127 3.61 -3.69 42.77
CA ALA A 127 2.40 -4.45 42.51
C ALA A 127 1.08 -3.70 42.79
N SER A 128 -0.01 -4.21 42.20
CA SER A 128 -1.27 -4.58 42.88
C SER A 128 -2.57 -4.05 42.26
N ARG A 129 -3.25 -4.98 41.58
CA ARG A 129 -4.69 -5.36 41.67
C ARG A 129 -5.81 -4.39 41.22
N SER A 130 -6.42 -4.87 40.13
CA SER A 130 -7.84 -5.26 39.96
C SER A 130 -8.92 -4.24 39.57
N SER A 131 -9.56 -4.63 38.47
CA SER A 131 -10.98 -4.51 38.10
C SER A 131 -11.46 -3.18 37.53
N GLY A 132 -12.07 -3.26 36.35
CA GLY A 132 -12.86 -2.19 35.77
C GLY A 132 -12.66 -2.05 34.27
N PHE A 133 -13.64 -2.53 33.51
CA PHE A 133 -13.78 -2.33 32.07
C PHE A 133 -13.74 -0.83 31.68
N SER A 134 -13.26 -0.56 30.47
CA SER A 134 -13.13 0.72 29.74
C SER A 134 -11.85 1.54 30.03
N ALA A 135 -10.88 1.44 29.12
CA ALA A 135 -9.91 2.50 28.85
C ALA A 135 -9.33 2.32 27.44
N GLY A 136 -9.31 3.40 26.67
CA GLY A 136 -8.70 3.46 25.35
C GLY A 136 -7.20 3.18 25.40
N LEU A 137 -6.67 2.86 24.23
CA LEU A 137 -5.25 2.65 23.91
C LEU A 137 -4.33 3.63 24.65
N ALA A 138 -3.72 3.18 25.75
CA ALA A 138 -2.47 3.72 26.24
C ALA A 138 -1.35 2.78 25.78
N GLN A 139 -0.70 3.12 24.68
CA GLN A 139 0.61 2.58 24.35
C GLN A 139 1.55 2.96 25.50
N ALA A 140 2.22 1.98 26.10
CA ALA A 140 3.40 2.25 26.89
C ALA A 140 4.44 2.90 25.97
N SER A 141 4.50 4.23 26.03
CA SER A 141 5.41 5.04 25.22
C SER A 141 6.82 4.85 25.76
N ALA A 142 7.80 4.63 24.87
CA ALA A 142 9.20 4.79 25.25
C ALA A 142 9.37 6.17 25.92
N PRO A 143 10.29 6.33 26.91
CA PRO A 143 10.57 7.66 27.44
C PRO A 143 10.96 8.57 26.27
N LEU A 144 10.19 9.63 26.08
CA LEU A 144 10.42 10.57 25.01
C LEU A 144 11.73 11.32 25.27
N LEU A 145 12.32 11.87 24.23
CA LEU A 145 13.47 12.76 24.42
C LEU A 145 13.05 13.99 25.23
N GLY A 146 13.98 14.62 25.94
CA GLY A 146 13.67 15.74 26.83
C GLY A 146 12.81 16.82 26.15
N TRP A 147 13.14 17.23 24.92
CA TRP A 147 12.34 18.21 24.17
C TRP A 147 10.99 17.66 23.65
N GLU A 148 10.87 16.35 23.46
CA GLU A 148 9.64 15.69 23.01
C GLU A 148 8.59 15.63 24.14
N ASP A 149 9.04 15.48 25.39
CA ASP A 149 8.26 15.65 26.62
C ASP A 149 7.75 17.09 26.78
N TYR A 150 8.58 18.09 26.43
CA TYR A 150 8.16 19.49 26.38
C TYR A 150 7.00 19.72 25.39
N ALA A 151 6.92 18.91 24.33
CA ALA A 151 5.91 19.04 23.29
C ALA A 151 4.63 18.22 23.56
N THR A 152 4.61 17.27 24.50
CA THR A 152 3.50 16.31 24.67
C THR A 152 2.21 16.86 25.26
N ASP A 153 2.19 18.06 25.82
CA ASP A 153 0.95 18.64 26.34
C ASP A 153 0.46 19.81 25.48
N ALA A 154 -0.38 19.51 24.49
CA ALA A 154 -1.20 20.54 23.86
C ALA A 154 -2.29 21.01 24.85
N GLY A 155 -1.95 21.96 25.73
CA GLY A 155 -2.88 22.56 26.70
C GLY A 155 -2.30 22.94 28.07
N THR A 156 -1.03 22.67 28.36
CA THR A 156 -0.37 23.14 29.59
C THR A 156 0.41 24.44 29.38
N ALA A 157 0.79 25.11 30.48
CA ALA A 157 1.55 26.36 30.47
C ALA A 157 2.93 26.28 29.79
N VAL A 158 3.41 25.07 29.47
CA VAL A 158 4.73 24.80 28.89
C VAL A 158 4.68 24.72 27.35
N ALA A 159 3.50 24.53 26.77
CA ALA A 159 3.33 24.45 25.32
C ALA A 159 3.67 25.78 24.64
N GLY A 160 4.74 25.79 23.84
CA GLY A 160 5.23 26.99 23.16
C GLY A 160 6.17 27.87 23.98
N ALA A 161 6.59 27.42 25.16
CA ALA A 161 7.66 28.05 25.94
C ALA A 161 9.03 27.93 25.25
N GLU A 162 9.96 28.82 25.62
CA GLU A 162 11.35 28.75 25.17
C GLU A 162 12.00 27.48 25.72
N LEU A 163 12.66 26.72 24.85
CA LEU A 163 13.38 25.51 25.22
C LEU A 163 14.66 25.88 25.99
N PRO A 164 15.05 25.09 27.01
CA PRO A 164 16.34 25.23 27.68
C PRO A 164 17.53 25.24 26.72
N GLU A 165 18.55 26.06 27.02
CA GLU A 165 19.74 26.25 26.18
C GLU A 165 20.57 24.98 26.01
N ASP A 166 20.61 24.11 27.02
CA ASP A 166 21.28 22.80 26.96
C ASP A 166 20.61 21.88 25.93
N LEU A 167 19.27 21.79 25.93
CA LEU A 167 18.53 21.03 24.93
C LEU A 167 18.70 21.61 23.52
N LEU A 168 18.75 22.94 23.38
CA LEU A 168 19.01 23.60 22.10
C LEU A 168 20.42 23.27 21.58
N ALA A 169 21.43 23.29 22.45
CA ALA A 169 22.81 22.96 22.12
C ALA A 169 22.96 21.48 21.71
N GLU A 170 22.29 20.55 22.40
CA GLU A 170 22.27 19.13 22.04
C GLU A 170 21.68 18.90 20.64
N ILE A 171 20.56 19.56 20.33
CA ILE A 171 19.91 19.47 19.01
C ILE A 171 20.78 20.10 17.92
N GLU A 172 21.40 21.25 18.20
CA GLU A 172 22.33 21.90 17.27
C GLU A 172 23.54 21.01 16.98
N GLN A 173 24.12 20.40 18.01
CA GLN A 173 25.21 19.43 17.86
C GLN A 173 24.77 18.22 17.02
N SER A 174 23.62 17.62 17.32
CA SER A 174 23.10 16.46 16.58
C SER A 174 22.85 16.80 15.09
N ARG A 175 22.32 17.99 14.80
CA ARG A 175 22.17 18.47 13.41
C ARG A 175 23.52 18.74 12.72
N GLY A 176 24.54 19.13 13.50
CA GLY A 176 25.90 19.40 13.03
C GLY A 176 26.69 18.16 12.63
N GLU A 177 26.38 16.99 13.21
CA GLU A 177 27.01 15.70 12.88
C GLU A 177 26.75 15.26 11.43
N ALA A 178 25.66 15.72 10.82
CA ALA A 178 25.32 15.39 9.45
C ALA A 178 26.27 16.08 8.45
N PRO A 179 27.04 15.32 7.64
CA PRO A 179 27.98 15.88 6.68
C PRO A 179 27.34 16.90 5.72
N ALA A 180 28.12 17.88 5.29
CA ALA A 180 27.68 18.86 4.30
C ALA A 180 27.35 18.18 2.96
N GLU A 181 26.27 18.62 2.32
CA GLU A 181 25.80 18.09 1.04
C GLU A 181 25.98 19.15 -0.05
N PRO A 182 26.98 19.03 -0.94
CA PRO A 182 27.35 20.10 -1.89
C PRO A 182 26.22 20.55 -2.83
N GLY A 183 25.24 19.68 -3.10
CA GLY A 183 24.09 19.99 -3.96
C GLY A 183 22.91 20.64 -3.22
N LEU A 184 22.91 20.64 -1.89
CA LEU A 184 21.84 21.19 -1.08
C LEU A 184 22.09 22.68 -0.82
N LYS A 185 21.29 23.57 -1.40
CA LYS A 185 21.34 25.03 -1.14
C LYS A 185 20.17 25.47 -0.26
N PRO A 186 20.12 26.71 0.27
CA PRO A 186 19.00 27.22 1.09
C PRO A 186 17.70 27.58 0.32
N VAL A 187 16.56 27.72 1.02
CA VAL A 187 15.18 27.76 0.44
C VAL A 187 15.00 28.84 -0.61
N ARG A 188 15.72 29.94 -0.44
CA ARG A 188 15.65 31.13 -1.30
C ARG A 188 16.84 31.25 -2.26
N GLN A 189 17.75 30.29 -2.23
CA GLN A 189 18.93 30.19 -3.11
C GLN A 189 18.82 28.95 -4.04
N GLY A 190 17.63 28.33 -4.07
CA GLY A 190 17.30 27.12 -4.82
C GLY A 190 17.64 25.84 -4.06
N HIS A 191 16.82 24.79 -4.16
CA HIS A 191 17.19 23.47 -3.68
C HIS A 191 17.00 22.44 -4.76
N MET A 192 18.02 21.63 -5.02
CA MET A 192 17.78 20.29 -5.53
C MET A 192 18.98 19.44 -5.12
N TYR A 193 18.84 18.71 -4.02
CA TYR A 193 19.68 17.55 -3.83
C TYR A 193 19.00 16.40 -4.56
N THR A 194 19.49 16.06 -5.75
CA THR A 194 18.85 15.09 -6.64
C THR A 194 19.10 13.64 -6.22
N GLY A 195 19.96 13.38 -5.22
CA GLY A 195 20.39 12.02 -4.90
C GLY A 195 21.28 11.37 -5.95
N ALA A 196 21.28 11.89 -7.18
CA ALA A 196 21.89 11.26 -8.35
C ALA A 196 23.42 11.25 -8.33
N SER A 197 24.05 12.09 -7.50
CA SER A 197 25.52 12.14 -7.36
C SER A 197 26.06 11.11 -6.35
N ASP A 198 25.22 10.46 -5.55
CA ASP A 198 25.65 9.47 -4.57
C ASP A 198 25.64 8.05 -5.16
N LYS A 199 26.75 7.66 -5.77
CA LYS A 199 26.91 6.35 -6.41
C LYS A 199 26.74 5.18 -5.43
N ALA A 200 27.16 5.33 -4.17
CA ALA A 200 27.09 4.25 -3.19
C ALA A 200 25.64 3.99 -2.78
N HIS A 201 24.88 5.05 -2.53
CA HIS A 201 23.45 4.93 -2.24
C HIS A 201 22.65 4.39 -3.43
N LEU A 202 22.96 4.83 -4.65
CA LEU A 202 22.32 4.32 -5.86
C LEU A 202 22.61 2.84 -6.11
N ALA A 203 23.82 2.37 -5.84
CA ALA A 203 24.17 0.96 -5.92
C ALA A 203 23.37 0.13 -4.90
N TYR A 204 23.31 0.59 -3.64
CA TYR A 204 22.47 -0.02 -2.62
C TYR A 204 20.99 -0.09 -3.05
N LEU A 205 20.43 1.02 -3.54
CA LEU A 205 19.03 1.07 -3.98
C LEU A 205 18.75 0.11 -5.15
N HIS A 206 19.69 0.01 -6.09
CA HIS A 206 19.60 -0.95 -7.17
C HIS A 206 19.51 -2.37 -6.62
N ASP A 207 20.47 -2.78 -5.79
CA ASP A 207 20.54 -4.13 -5.23
C ASP A 207 19.33 -4.46 -4.36
N TYR A 208 18.90 -3.51 -3.53
CA TYR A 208 17.73 -3.65 -2.66
C TYR A 208 16.45 -3.88 -3.47
N LEU A 209 16.20 -3.06 -4.49
CA LEU A 209 14.99 -3.14 -5.31
C LEU A 209 14.99 -4.38 -6.22
N GLU A 210 16.14 -4.81 -6.72
CA GLU A 210 16.27 -6.08 -7.47
C GLU A 210 15.96 -7.28 -6.57
N SER A 211 16.56 -7.33 -5.38
CA SER A 211 16.28 -8.38 -4.40
C SER A 211 14.79 -8.40 -4.02
N ARG A 212 14.22 -7.23 -3.74
CA ARG A 212 12.79 -7.09 -3.43
C ARG A 212 11.89 -7.54 -4.56
N ALA A 213 12.22 -7.21 -5.82
CA ALA A 213 11.47 -7.61 -7.00
C ALA A 213 11.54 -9.13 -7.26
N ALA A 214 12.71 -9.74 -7.02
CA ALA A 214 12.90 -11.18 -7.16
C ALA A 214 12.03 -11.97 -6.16
N ALA A 215 11.95 -11.50 -4.91
CA ALA A 215 11.14 -12.10 -3.85
C ALA A 215 9.63 -11.79 -3.94
N SER A 216 9.21 -10.92 -4.85
CA SER A 216 7.82 -10.48 -4.96
C SER A 216 6.96 -11.36 -5.89
N SER A 217 5.66 -11.36 -5.63
CA SER A 217 4.63 -11.89 -6.54
C SER A 217 4.73 -11.22 -7.92
N SER A 218 4.19 -11.86 -8.98
CA SER A 218 4.22 -11.28 -10.34
C SER A 218 3.57 -9.89 -10.41
N SER A 219 2.48 -9.67 -9.66
CA SER A 219 1.79 -8.38 -9.59
C SER A 219 2.61 -7.31 -8.86
N ASP A 220 3.24 -7.67 -7.74
CA ASP A 220 4.03 -6.71 -6.96
C ASP A 220 5.40 -6.43 -7.58
N ARG A 221 5.99 -7.41 -8.24
CA ARG A 221 7.24 -7.24 -9.01
C ARG A 221 7.13 -6.09 -10.00
N ARG A 222 6.01 -5.98 -10.73
CA ARG A 222 5.76 -4.85 -11.66
C ARG A 222 5.75 -3.50 -10.94
N LYS A 223 5.20 -3.44 -9.73
CA LYS A 223 5.18 -2.21 -8.92
C LYS A 223 6.59 -1.85 -8.42
N VAL A 224 7.38 -2.83 -7.98
CA VAL A 224 8.77 -2.61 -7.55
C VAL A 224 9.62 -2.10 -8.72
N ILE A 225 9.48 -2.70 -9.91
CA ILE A 225 10.17 -2.24 -11.13
C ILE A 225 9.75 -0.81 -11.50
N ALA A 226 8.46 -0.47 -11.34
CA ALA A 226 7.98 0.89 -11.57
C ALA A 226 8.60 1.89 -10.58
N PHE A 227 8.68 1.55 -9.29
CA PHE A 227 9.34 2.39 -8.30
C PHE A 227 10.83 2.60 -8.62
N ARG A 228 11.53 1.55 -9.06
CA ARG A 228 12.93 1.63 -9.50
C ARG A 228 13.09 2.61 -10.68
N ALA A 229 12.19 2.56 -11.67
CA ALA A 229 12.23 3.47 -12.82
C ALA A 229 12.08 4.95 -12.42
N PHE A 230 11.48 5.24 -11.27
CA PHE A 230 11.26 6.61 -10.80
C PHE A 230 12.51 7.22 -10.19
N GLN A 231 13.45 6.40 -9.73
CA GLN A 231 14.70 6.91 -9.14
C GLN A 231 15.50 7.76 -10.15
N ALA A 232 15.35 7.48 -11.45
CA ALA A 232 15.95 8.29 -12.52
C ALA A 232 15.18 9.59 -12.83
N ARG A 233 13.93 9.74 -12.38
CA ARG A 233 13.02 10.84 -12.75
C ARG A 233 12.71 11.77 -11.58
N GLU A 234 12.43 11.20 -10.40
CA GLU A 234 11.99 11.89 -9.18
C GLU A 234 13.11 12.01 -8.12
N GLY A 235 14.29 11.46 -8.41
CA GLY A 235 15.41 11.39 -7.48
C GLY A 235 15.38 10.14 -6.60
N SER A 236 16.50 9.88 -5.92
CA SER A 236 16.68 8.72 -5.04
C SER A 236 15.85 8.82 -3.75
N THR A 237 15.77 7.74 -2.97
CA THR A 237 15.14 7.78 -1.63
C THR A 237 15.80 8.75 -0.64
N ALA A 238 17.00 9.26 -0.95
CA ALA A 238 17.72 10.28 -0.20
C ALA A 238 17.59 11.70 -0.78
N ALA A 239 16.88 11.88 -1.90
CA ALA A 239 16.73 13.18 -2.53
C ALA A 239 15.93 14.17 -1.66
N ILE A 240 16.21 15.46 -1.80
CA ILE A 240 15.48 16.55 -1.13
C ILE A 240 15.21 17.68 -2.13
N ASN A 241 13.96 18.12 -2.16
CA ASN A 241 13.51 19.30 -2.88
C ASN A 241 12.69 20.20 -1.93
N THR A 242 12.75 21.52 -2.10
CA THR A 242 12.06 22.50 -1.24
C THR A 242 11.45 23.71 -1.97
N TYR A 243 11.52 23.77 -3.31
CA TYR A 243 11.06 24.95 -4.09
C TYR A 243 9.67 24.79 -4.71
N ASP A 244 9.07 23.60 -4.63
CA ASP A 244 7.75 23.35 -5.20
C ASP A 244 6.62 23.82 -4.27
N ASN A 245 5.39 23.69 -4.77
CA ASN A 245 4.18 23.96 -3.99
C ASN A 245 3.90 22.89 -2.91
N GLN A 246 4.77 21.90 -2.71
CA GLN A 246 4.62 20.82 -1.73
C GLN A 246 5.31 21.12 -0.38
N ILE A 247 5.85 22.33 -0.21
CA ILE A 247 6.66 22.78 0.94
C ILE A 247 8.03 22.11 0.93
N VAL A 248 8.10 20.82 1.21
CA VAL A 248 9.34 20.03 1.21
C VAL A 248 9.03 18.64 0.69
N THR A 249 9.93 18.11 -0.11
CA THR A 249 9.81 16.80 -0.74
C THR A 249 11.01 15.95 -0.32
N TRP A 250 10.76 14.74 0.18
CA TRP A 250 11.79 13.79 0.59
C TRP A 250 11.73 12.49 -0.20
N GLY A 251 12.89 12.02 -0.62
CA GLY A 251 13.06 10.80 -1.37
C GLY A 251 12.53 10.91 -2.80
N THR A 252 11.93 9.83 -3.28
CA THR A 252 11.40 9.70 -4.64
C THR A 252 10.08 10.47 -4.79
N GLY A 253 10.11 11.79 -4.59
CA GLY A 253 8.99 12.68 -4.91
C GLY A 253 7.92 12.88 -3.83
N TRP A 254 8.15 12.48 -2.56
CA TRP A 254 7.12 12.60 -1.52
C TRP A 254 7.00 14.00 -0.92
N GLY A 255 6.06 14.77 -1.45
CA GLY A 255 5.75 16.13 -1.02
C GLY A 255 5.05 16.23 0.35
N GLY A 256 5.40 17.25 1.12
CA GLY A 256 4.91 17.54 2.46
C GLY A 256 3.42 17.87 2.53
N LEU A 257 2.86 18.51 1.51
CA LEU A 257 1.41 18.69 1.37
C LEU A 257 0.70 17.47 0.72
N GLY A 258 1.48 16.52 0.21
CA GLY A 258 1.01 15.28 -0.39
C GLY A 258 1.11 14.10 0.57
N MET A 259 1.80 13.04 0.12
CA MET A 259 1.84 11.74 0.82
C MET A 259 3.05 11.58 1.75
N LEU A 260 3.86 12.62 1.99
CA LEU A 260 5.01 12.54 2.90
C LEU A 260 4.62 12.03 4.29
N GLY A 261 3.47 12.43 4.83
CA GLY A 261 2.98 11.94 6.12
C GLY A 261 2.81 10.41 6.17
N LYS A 262 2.38 9.77 5.07
CA LYS A 262 2.28 8.31 4.99
C LYS A 262 3.66 7.64 4.98
N VAL A 263 4.62 8.23 4.29
CA VAL A 263 6.02 7.76 4.30
C VAL A 263 6.59 7.89 5.71
N MET A 264 6.41 9.04 6.35
CA MET A 264 6.92 9.29 7.70
C MET A 264 6.30 8.35 8.73
N ALA A 265 4.97 8.11 8.68
CA ALA A 265 4.29 7.17 9.55
C ALA A 265 4.91 5.77 9.50
N ARG A 266 5.29 5.30 8.30
CA ARG A 266 5.96 4.01 8.11
C ARG A 266 7.41 4.03 8.54
N ALA A 267 8.13 5.08 8.14
CA ALA A 267 9.57 5.17 8.36
C ALA A 267 9.89 5.23 9.87
N VAL A 268 9.16 6.05 10.64
CA VAL A 268 9.41 6.22 12.09
C VAL A 268 8.97 5.02 12.93
N ALA A 269 8.35 3.99 12.35
CA ALA A 269 8.18 2.72 13.02
C ALA A 269 9.54 2.07 13.37
N ASN A 270 10.57 2.35 12.56
CA ASN A 270 11.95 2.00 12.90
C ASN A 270 12.48 2.92 14.02
N GLU A 271 12.86 2.32 15.15
CA GLU A 271 13.33 3.04 16.35
C GLU A 271 14.60 3.84 16.07
N ALA A 272 15.59 3.28 15.38
CA ALA A 272 16.84 3.98 15.08
C ALA A 272 16.61 5.25 14.24
N LEU A 273 15.67 5.21 13.31
CA LEU A 273 15.27 6.39 12.53
C LEU A 273 14.50 7.38 13.41
N ARG A 274 13.52 6.92 14.18
CA ARG A 274 12.75 7.76 15.11
C ARG A 274 13.66 8.51 16.05
N ASP A 275 14.61 7.82 16.70
CA ASP A 275 15.57 8.41 17.62
C ASP A 275 16.51 9.39 16.93
N ARG A 276 16.94 9.09 15.70
CA ARG A 276 17.80 9.99 14.92
C ARG A 276 17.10 11.30 14.58
N LEU A 277 15.85 11.22 14.13
CA LEU A 277 15.03 12.40 13.84
C LEU A 277 14.71 13.15 15.15
N GLY A 278 14.39 12.40 16.21
CA GLY A 278 14.15 12.91 17.54
C GLY A 278 15.33 13.73 18.08
N ARG A 279 16.57 13.19 18.07
CA ARG A 279 17.77 13.93 18.49
C ARG A 279 18.03 15.19 17.65
N ALA A 280 17.61 15.17 16.39
CA ALA A 280 17.68 16.35 15.52
C ALA A 280 16.51 17.34 15.71
N GLY A 281 15.61 17.11 16.68
CA GLY A 281 14.48 17.98 16.96
C GLY A 281 13.35 17.87 15.94
N LEU A 282 13.08 16.67 15.41
CA LEU A 282 11.99 16.38 14.48
C LEU A 282 11.22 15.13 14.95
N ARG A 283 9.93 15.28 15.21
CA ARG A 283 9.02 14.18 15.55
C ARG A 283 7.83 14.17 14.61
N TYR A 284 7.53 13.01 14.05
CA TYR A 284 6.25 12.76 13.38
C TYR A 284 5.21 12.32 14.42
N ARG A 285 4.01 12.90 14.40
CA ARG A 285 2.90 12.52 15.29
C ARG A 285 2.00 11.49 14.62
N ASP A 286 1.06 11.99 13.84
CA ASP A 286 0.12 11.24 13.01
C ASP A 286 -0.52 12.21 12.01
N LYS A 287 -1.18 11.70 10.97
CA LYS A 287 -1.97 12.48 10.00
C LYS A 287 -1.22 13.69 9.43
N ASN A 288 0.06 13.49 9.10
CA ASN A 288 0.93 14.51 8.51
C ASN A 288 1.20 15.71 9.45
N VAL A 289 1.09 15.52 10.77
CA VAL A 289 1.43 16.51 11.80
C VAL A 289 2.84 16.22 12.33
N TYR A 290 3.62 17.27 12.50
CA TYR A 290 5.01 17.22 12.94
C TYR A 290 5.25 18.17 14.11
N ASP A 291 6.21 17.81 14.95
CA ASP A 291 6.89 18.74 15.86
C ASP A 291 8.30 18.99 15.32
N VAL A 292 8.67 20.26 15.17
CA VAL A 292 9.99 20.66 14.69
C VAL A 292 10.57 21.73 15.60
N VAL A 293 11.74 21.48 16.16
CA VAL A 293 12.46 22.46 16.96
C VAL A 293 13.06 23.53 16.04
N ASP A 294 12.60 24.76 16.22
CA ASP A 294 13.17 25.94 15.60
C ASP A 294 14.26 26.50 16.53
N LEU A 295 15.52 26.32 16.16
CA LEU A 295 16.67 26.80 16.95
C LEU A 295 16.74 28.33 17.04
N ARG A 296 16.16 29.06 16.07
CA ARG A 296 16.17 30.54 16.08
C ARG A 296 15.08 31.08 16.97
N ALA A 297 13.88 30.50 16.87
CA ALA A 297 12.75 30.85 17.72
C ALA A 297 12.83 30.15 19.10
N LYS A 298 13.80 29.26 19.29
CA LYS A 298 14.08 28.51 20.51
C LYS A 298 12.86 27.78 21.07
N ARG A 299 12.03 27.22 20.20
CA ARG A 299 10.77 26.58 20.60
C ARG A 299 10.39 25.46 19.65
N VAL A 300 9.45 24.63 20.09
CA VAL A 300 8.84 23.60 19.24
C VAL A 300 7.74 24.24 18.37
N ILE A 301 7.82 24.01 17.07
CA ILE A 301 6.77 24.34 16.11
C ILE A 301 6.00 23.07 15.79
N THR A 302 4.76 23.01 16.25
CA THR A 302 3.84 21.90 15.99
C THR A 302 2.84 22.27 14.91
N GLY A 303 2.66 21.41 13.92
CA GLY A 303 1.66 21.64 12.89
C GLY A 303 1.85 20.79 11.66
N ARG A 304 1.04 21.06 10.63
CA ARG A 304 1.21 20.45 9.32
C ARG A 304 2.10 21.35 8.47
N ARG A 305 1.61 22.55 8.16
CA ARG A 305 2.29 23.47 7.26
C ARG A 305 3.46 24.19 7.94
N GLU A 306 3.22 24.71 9.13
CA GLU A 306 4.14 25.56 9.89
C GLU A 306 5.41 24.77 10.24
N ALA A 307 5.22 23.55 10.78
CA ALA A 307 6.32 22.65 11.11
C ALA A 307 7.12 22.22 9.86
N LEU A 308 6.44 21.91 8.75
CA LEU A 308 7.11 21.60 7.47
C LEU A 308 7.86 22.81 6.90
N GLU A 309 7.35 24.03 7.06
CA GLU A 309 8.05 25.27 6.66
C GLU A 309 9.29 25.53 7.52
N THR A 310 9.23 25.23 8.82
CA THR A 310 10.39 25.25 9.73
C THR A 310 11.43 24.19 9.34
N LEU A 311 11.00 22.94 9.10
CA LEU A 311 11.85 21.86 8.60
C LEU A 311 12.56 22.28 7.31
N ARG A 312 11.78 22.76 6.34
CA ARG A 312 12.26 23.25 5.06
C ARG A 312 13.36 24.30 5.18
N SER A 313 13.23 25.21 6.14
CA SER A 313 14.16 26.33 6.32
C SER A 313 15.47 25.94 7.00
N SER A 314 15.57 24.72 7.55
CA SER A 314 16.73 24.22 8.28
C SER A 314 17.60 23.31 7.41
N VAL A 315 18.62 23.87 6.75
CA VAL A 315 19.61 23.09 5.98
C VAL A 315 20.27 21.98 6.81
N PRO A 316 20.68 22.19 8.08
CA PRO A 316 21.17 21.12 8.94
C PRO A 316 20.17 19.97 9.11
N LEU A 317 18.88 20.28 9.35
CA LEU A 317 17.87 19.24 9.52
C LEU A 317 17.59 18.49 8.20
N LEU A 318 17.57 19.18 7.06
CA LEU A 318 17.44 18.53 5.75
C LEU A 318 18.60 17.54 5.49
N ARG A 319 19.84 17.88 5.90
CA ARG A 319 20.97 16.93 5.83
C ARG A 319 20.72 15.69 6.68
N VAL A 320 20.11 15.81 7.85
CA VAL A 320 19.76 14.65 8.69
C VAL A 320 18.84 13.69 7.93
N LEU A 321 17.81 14.17 7.23
CA LEU A 321 16.93 13.30 6.43
C LEU A 321 17.68 12.59 5.29
N ILE A 322 18.55 13.33 4.59
CA ILE A 322 19.38 12.77 3.51
C ILE A 322 20.26 11.64 4.04
N HIS A 323 20.99 11.87 5.14
CA HIS A 323 21.90 10.89 5.71
C HIS A 323 21.16 9.73 6.39
N ALA A 324 19.98 9.97 6.95
CA ALA A 324 19.12 8.90 7.46
C ALA A 324 18.67 7.93 6.35
N ALA A 325 18.47 8.42 5.13
CA ALA A 325 18.16 7.56 3.98
C ALA A 325 19.37 6.77 3.47
N ARG A 326 20.60 7.14 3.85
CA ARG A 326 21.86 6.53 3.39
C ARG A 326 22.51 5.61 4.42
N ASP A 327 22.24 5.84 5.70
CA ASP A 327 22.84 5.10 6.82
C ASP A 327 22.35 3.63 6.84
N PRO A 328 23.25 2.63 6.86
CA PRO A 328 22.88 1.21 6.92
C PRO A 328 21.89 0.83 8.03
N ARG A 329 21.84 1.58 9.14
CA ARG A 329 20.92 1.30 10.26
C ARG A 329 19.48 1.73 9.97
N THR A 330 19.27 2.66 9.03
CA THR A 330 17.97 3.30 8.79
C THR A 330 17.53 3.29 7.32
N ARG A 331 18.45 3.11 6.37
CA ARG A 331 18.19 3.19 4.92
C ARG A 331 17.15 2.19 4.41
N ASP A 332 17.10 0.98 4.98
CA ASP A 332 16.11 -0.03 4.61
C ASP A 332 14.71 0.41 5.04
N ALA A 333 14.57 0.96 6.26
CA ALA A 333 13.30 1.47 6.75
C ALA A 333 12.80 2.66 5.92
N VAL A 334 13.69 3.58 5.54
CA VAL A 334 13.33 4.71 4.67
C VAL A 334 12.92 4.21 3.27
N THR A 335 13.67 3.28 2.70
CA THR A 335 13.43 2.75 1.35
C THR A 335 12.11 1.97 1.31
N GLU A 336 11.87 1.06 2.26
CA GLU A 336 10.63 0.28 2.31
C GLU A 336 9.41 1.17 2.61
N ALA A 337 9.54 2.17 3.48
CA ALA A 337 8.46 3.13 3.75
C ALA A 337 8.02 3.87 2.48
N GLN A 338 8.97 4.27 1.62
CA GLN A 338 8.66 4.91 0.34
C GLN A 338 8.10 3.91 -0.67
N LEU A 339 8.69 2.71 -0.79
CA LEU A 339 8.24 1.67 -1.71
C LEU A 339 6.80 1.22 -1.41
N VAL A 340 6.49 0.90 -0.15
CA VAL A 340 5.14 0.48 0.25
C VAL A 340 4.14 1.60 0.02
N THR A 341 4.49 2.85 0.36
CA THR A 341 3.63 3.99 0.07
C THR A 341 3.38 4.14 -1.42
N PHE A 342 4.40 3.94 -2.27
CA PHE A 342 4.25 3.92 -3.73
C PHE A 342 3.30 2.81 -4.19
N MET A 343 3.49 1.59 -3.71
CA MET A 343 2.72 0.41 -4.11
C MET A 343 1.22 0.54 -3.79
N GLU A 344 0.89 1.09 -2.63
CA GLU A 344 -0.50 1.29 -2.18
C GLU A 344 -1.18 2.53 -2.77
N THR A 345 -0.41 3.45 -3.34
CA THR A 345 -0.95 4.71 -3.87
C THR A 345 -0.74 4.80 -5.38
N SER A 346 0.46 5.17 -5.79
CA SER A 346 0.80 5.51 -7.17
C SER A 346 0.77 4.30 -8.09
N ALA A 347 1.27 3.15 -7.61
CA ALA A 347 1.26 1.89 -8.34
C ALA A 347 -0.05 1.10 -8.17
N HIS A 348 -0.98 1.57 -7.33
CA HIS A 348 -2.29 0.97 -7.21
C HIS A 348 -3.18 1.43 -8.36
N ILE A 349 -3.16 0.63 -9.43
CA ILE A 349 -3.82 0.91 -10.70
C ILE A 349 -4.98 -0.08 -10.88
N ALA A 350 -6.21 0.43 -10.90
CA ALA A 350 -7.39 -0.37 -11.22
C ALA A 350 -7.30 -0.87 -12.68
N GLY A 351 -7.59 -2.17 -12.90
CA GLY A 351 -7.49 -2.77 -14.23
C GLY A 351 -6.05 -3.01 -14.71
N ALA A 352 -5.05 -3.06 -13.82
CA ALA A 352 -3.65 -3.30 -14.18
C ALA A 352 -3.41 -4.60 -14.98
N ASP A 353 -4.25 -5.64 -14.77
CA ASP A 353 -4.20 -6.89 -15.55
C ASP A 353 -4.50 -6.66 -17.04
N GLY A 354 -5.16 -5.56 -17.37
CA GLY A 354 -5.40 -5.12 -18.74
C GLY A 354 -4.21 -4.46 -19.43
N ILE A 355 -3.06 -4.30 -18.75
CA ILE A 355 -1.85 -3.62 -19.24
C ILE A 355 -0.78 -4.67 -19.56
N ALA A 356 -0.38 -4.78 -20.82
CA ALA A 356 0.61 -5.77 -21.26
C ALA A 356 2.07 -5.38 -20.97
N THR A 357 2.39 -4.10 -21.05
CA THR A 357 3.76 -3.57 -21.06
C THR A 357 4.14 -2.95 -19.73
N GLN A 358 5.40 -3.11 -19.32
CA GLN A 358 5.92 -2.44 -18.13
C GLN A 358 5.99 -0.91 -18.33
N ALA A 359 6.27 -0.46 -19.55
CA ALA A 359 6.34 0.96 -19.89
C ALA A 359 5.01 1.70 -19.64
N LEU A 360 3.88 1.18 -20.14
CA LEU A 360 2.58 1.79 -19.88
C LEU A 360 2.24 1.80 -18.39
N PHE A 361 2.54 0.72 -17.68
CA PHE A 361 2.35 0.65 -16.23
C PHE A 361 3.18 1.72 -15.50
N ASN A 362 4.47 1.85 -15.82
CA ASN A 362 5.37 2.84 -15.24
C ASN A 362 4.84 4.26 -15.44
N TRP A 363 4.34 4.56 -16.63
CA TRP A 363 3.85 5.90 -16.94
C TRP A 363 2.54 6.25 -16.27
N ILE A 364 1.58 5.33 -16.22
CA ILE A 364 0.34 5.55 -15.47
C ILE A 364 0.67 5.73 -13.98
N ALA A 365 1.55 4.89 -13.44
CA ALA A 365 2.01 5.05 -12.06
C ALA A 365 2.68 6.41 -11.85
N HIS A 366 3.44 6.91 -12.83
CA HIS A 366 4.16 8.18 -12.75
C HIS A 366 3.20 9.35 -12.77
N LEU A 367 2.24 9.34 -13.71
CA LEU A 367 1.18 10.35 -13.76
C LEU A 367 0.38 10.34 -12.45
N LYS A 368 0.07 9.17 -11.90
CA LYS A 368 -0.67 9.03 -10.64
C LYS A 368 0.14 9.49 -9.43
N HIS A 369 1.44 9.24 -9.42
CA HIS A 369 2.35 9.72 -8.38
C HIS A 369 2.38 11.25 -8.33
N TRP A 370 2.46 11.89 -9.50
CA TRP A 370 2.52 13.33 -9.60
C TRP A 370 1.16 14.01 -9.35
N ALA A 371 0.09 13.39 -9.86
CA ALA A 371 -1.18 14.05 -10.09
C ALA A 371 -2.37 13.06 -9.97
N PRO A 372 -2.56 12.41 -8.81
CA PRO A 372 -3.43 11.24 -8.67
C PRO A 372 -4.88 11.51 -9.08
N ALA A 373 -5.44 12.63 -8.62
CA ALA A 373 -6.82 13.01 -8.90
C ALA A 373 -7.12 13.21 -10.41
N TYR A 374 -6.11 13.41 -11.25
CA TYR A 374 -6.26 13.59 -12.70
C TYR A 374 -6.08 12.30 -13.49
N VAL A 375 -5.65 11.23 -12.85
CA VAL A 375 -5.34 9.93 -13.45
C VAL A 375 -6.27 8.85 -12.94
N ASP A 376 -6.88 9.02 -11.76
CA ASP A 376 -7.88 8.09 -11.26
C ASP A 376 -9.05 7.93 -12.26
N GLY A 377 -9.41 6.67 -12.53
CA GLY A 377 -10.40 6.29 -13.55
C GLY A 377 -9.95 6.47 -15.01
N CYS A 378 -8.71 6.89 -15.28
CA CYS A 378 -8.25 7.10 -16.66
C CYS A 378 -8.25 5.80 -17.47
N LEU A 379 -7.90 4.67 -16.84
CA LEU A 379 -7.94 3.36 -17.48
C LEU A 379 -9.36 2.86 -17.65
N ASP A 380 -10.23 3.04 -16.67
CA ASP A 380 -11.65 2.68 -16.81
C ASP A 380 -12.28 3.39 -18.01
N TRP A 381 -11.86 4.63 -18.27
CA TRP A 381 -12.23 5.38 -19.46
C TRP A 381 -11.52 4.88 -20.73
N ALA A 382 -10.20 4.65 -20.69
CA ALA A 382 -9.39 4.33 -21.87
C ALA A 382 -9.56 2.88 -22.38
N LEU A 383 -9.73 1.91 -21.47
CA LEU A 383 -9.79 0.48 -21.78
C LEU A 383 -10.93 0.11 -22.77
N PRO A 384 -12.17 0.63 -22.62
CA PRO A 384 -13.24 0.40 -23.58
C PRO A 384 -12.96 0.98 -24.98
N GLN A 385 -12.15 2.02 -25.07
CA GLN A 385 -11.82 2.72 -26.32
C GLN A 385 -10.61 2.13 -27.05
N ALA A 386 -9.78 1.36 -26.34
CA ALA A 386 -8.58 0.72 -26.89
C ALA A 386 -8.83 -0.63 -27.60
N ASP A 387 -10.11 -0.94 -27.88
CA ASP A 387 -10.64 -2.22 -28.37
C ASP A 387 -10.55 -3.36 -27.33
N GLY A 388 -11.70 -3.99 -27.03
CA GLY A 388 -11.91 -5.02 -25.99
C GLY A 388 -11.32 -6.40 -26.30
N GLY A 389 -10.02 -6.45 -26.61
CA GLY A 389 -9.22 -7.67 -26.75
C GLY A 389 -8.29 -7.91 -25.55
N ALA A 390 -7.53 -9.01 -25.59
CA ALA A 390 -6.48 -9.28 -24.61
C ALA A 390 -5.42 -8.17 -24.58
N ALA A 391 -4.73 -8.03 -23.46
CA ALA A 391 -3.63 -7.08 -23.34
C ALA A 391 -2.52 -7.42 -24.37
N SER A 392 -2.10 -6.43 -25.16
CA SER A 392 -1.01 -6.54 -26.15
C SER A 392 -0.22 -5.24 -26.24
N VAL A 393 0.98 -5.29 -26.81
CA VAL A 393 1.83 -4.10 -26.99
C VAL A 393 1.14 -3.03 -27.83
N GLU A 394 0.45 -3.42 -28.91
CA GLU A 394 -0.26 -2.50 -29.81
C GLU A 394 -1.45 -1.85 -29.10
N ARG A 395 -2.15 -2.60 -28.24
CA ARG A 395 -3.24 -2.07 -27.41
C ARG A 395 -2.70 -1.08 -26.39
N ASP A 396 -1.58 -1.40 -25.75
CA ASP A 396 -0.92 -0.51 -24.79
C ASP A 396 -0.42 0.78 -25.46
N GLN A 397 0.08 0.75 -26.70
CA GLN A 397 0.43 1.96 -27.45
C GLN A 397 -0.79 2.88 -27.64
N ARG A 398 -1.97 2.31 -27.94
CA ARG A 398 -3.22 3.08 -28.07
C ARG A 398 -3.68 3.61 -26.72
N LEU A 399 -3.63 2.79 -25.68
CA LEU A 399 -3.92 3.22 -24.31
C LEU A 399 -3.00 4.37 -23.90
N ALA A 400 -1.73 4.35 -24.28
CA ALA A 400 -0.81 5.43 -23.98
C ALA A 400 -1.28 6.76 -24.60
N VAL A 401 -1.72 6.74 -25.86
CA VAL A 401 -2.28 7.93 -26.50
C VAL A 401 -3.54 8.43 -25.78
N LEU A 402 -4.45 7.53 -25.45
CA LEU A 402 -5.70 7.85 -24.77
C LEU A 402 -5.45 8.42 -23.36
N VAL A 403 -4.60 7.77 -22.56
CA VAL A 403 -4.23 8.22 -21.21
C VAL A 403 -3.54 9.58 -21.26
N GLY A 404 -2.59 9.79 -22.18
CA GLY A 404 -1.89 11.07 -22.29
C GLY A 404 -2.81 12.22 -22.68
N ARG A 405 -3.68 12.01 -23.68
CA ARG A 405 -4.73 12.97 -24.03
C ARG A 405 -5.65 13.24 -22.85
N TYR A 406 -6.01 12.18 -22.11
CA TYR A 406 -6.91 12.30 -20.97
C TYR A 406 -6.33 13.19 -19.89
N PHE A 407 -5.10 12.84 -19.48
CA PHE A 407 -4.35 13.56 -18.47
C PHE A 407 -4.15 15.02 -18.87
N TYR A 408 -3.69 15.28 -20.10
CA TYR A 408 -3.47 16.64 -20.59
C TYR A 408 -4.76 17.48 -20.57
N GLY A 409 -5.88 16.93 -21.05
CA GLY A 409 -7.18 17.62 -21.07
C GLY A 409 -7.68 17.99 -19.67
N LYS A 410 -7.43 17.15 -18.66
CA LYS A 410 -7.76 17.43 -17.25
C LYS A 410 -6.79 18.42 -16.61
N ALA A 411 -5.48 18.20 -16.76
CA ALA A 411 -4.44 18.98 -16.11
C ALA A 411 -4.32 20.41 -16.66
N ARG A 412 -4.59 20.64 -17.95
CA ARG A 412 -4.55 21.99 -18.56
C ARG A 412 -5.61 22.94 -17.98
N LYS A 413 -6.81 22.43 -17.66
CA LYS A 413 -7.92 23.25 -17.13
C LYS A 413 -7.61 23.86 -15.77
N LEU A 414 -6.65 23.27 -15.05
CA LEU A 414 -6.25 23.68 -13.70
C LEU A 414 -4.85 24.29 -13.68
N LYS A 415 -4.33 24.69 -14.85
CA LYS A 415 -3.00 25.30 -15.05
C LYS A 415 -1.86 24.48 -14.44
N TRP A 416 -2.05 23.16 -14.31
CA TRP A 416 -1.13 22.25 -13.64
C TRP A 416 0.03 21.80 -14.53
N ILE A 417 -0.16 21.86 -15.85
CA ILE A 417 0.92 21.73 -16.83
C ILE A 417 1.28 23.15 -17.27
N PRO A 418 2.31 23.77 -16.69
CA PRO A 418 2.74 25.12 -17.07
C PRO A 418 3.40 25.13 -18.45
N ASP A 419 3.93 23.99 -18.91
CA ASP A 419 4.70 23.88 -20.16
C ASP A 419 4.36 22.60 -20.96
N TRP A 420 3.97 22.78 -22.22
CA TRP A 420 3.73 21.70 -23.18
C TRP A 420 4.99 20.86 -23.44
N ARG A 421 6.18 21.49 -23.44
CA ARG A 421 7.44 20.79 -23.67
C ARG A 421 7.74 19.80 -22.53
N GLN A 422 7.46 20.20 -21.29
CA GLN A 422 7.59 19.31 -20.13
C GLN A 422 6.67 18.08 -20.27
N PHE A 423 5.44 18.27 -20.76
CA PHE A 423 4.54 17.15 -21.03
C PHE A 423 5.06 16.20 -22.13
N GLN A 424 5.64 16.74 -23.20
CA GLN A 424 6.25 15.95 -24.28
C GLN A 424 7.45 15.11 -23.80
N LEU A 425 8.28 15.63 -22.88
CA LEU A 425 9.41 14.89 -22.32
C LEU A 425 8.96 13.59 -21.65
N TYR A 426 7.78 13.55 -21.03
CA TYR A 426 7.24 12.31 -20.46
C TYR A 426 6.95 11.24 -21.54
N CYS A 427 6.47 11.67 -22.70
CA CYS A 427 6.24 10.78 -23.84
C CYS A 427 7.56 10.30 -24.47
N GLU A 428 8.59 11.14 -24.49
CA GLU A 428 9.95 10.75 -24.93
C GLU A 428 10.55 9.68 -23.99
N HIS A 429 10.37 9.80 -22.68
CA HIS A 429 10.81 8.75 -21.72
C HIS A 429 10.12 7.40 -21.97
N MET A 430 8.83 7.42 -22.30
CA MET A 430 8.07 6.21 -22.64
C MET A 430 8.61 5.48 -23.85
N LYS A 431 9.06 6.25 -24.85
CA LYS A 431 9.74 5.69 -26.02
C LYS A 431 11.03 4.97 -25.63
N ALA A 432 11.83 5.53 -24.72
CA ALA A 432 13.04 4.89 -24.21
C ALA A 432 12.75 3.59 -23.46
N ASP A 433 11.59 3.50 -22.80
CA ASP A 433 11.11 2.28 -22.13
C ASP A 433 10.45 1.26 -23.09
N GLY A 434 10.47 1.53 -24.41
CA GLY A 434 9.95 0.62 -25.44
C GLY A 434 8.50 0.85 -25.84
N LEU A 435 7.86 1.94 -25.40
CA LEU A 435 6.49 2.31 -25.81
C LEU A 435 6.45 3.67 -26.52
N ASP A 436 6.58 3.65 -27.84
CA ASP A 436 6.56 4.89 -28.64
C ASP A 436 5.13 5.40 -28.88
N CYS A 437 4.68 6.33 -28.03
CA CYS A 437 3.48 7.13 -28.26
C CYS A 437 3.78 8.46 -29.00
N THR A 438 5.05 8.81 -29.20
CA THR A 438 5.47 10.06 -29.82
C THR A 438 5.15 10.14 -31.31
N SER A 439 4.76 9.02 -31.93
CA SER A 439 4.26 9.00 -33.29
C SER A 439 2.84 9.55 -33.43
N ASP A 440 2.05 9.72 -32.37
CA ASP A 440 0.71 10.29 -32.51
C ASP A 440 0.79 11.81 -32.82
N PRO A 441 -0.02 12.34 -33.76
CA PRO A 441 -0.03 13.77 -34.09
C PRO A 441 -0.23 14.69 -32.89
N PHE A 442 -0.96 14.24 -31.86
CA PHE A 442 -1.17 15.00 -30.64
C PHE A 442 0.15 15.30 -29.92
N PHE A 443 1.01 14.30 -29.71
CA PHE A 443 2.27 14.52 -29.00
C PHE A 443 3.34 15.19 -29.86
N ARG A 444 3.25 15.09 -31.19
CA ARG A 444 4.16 15.78 -32.13
C ARG A 444 3.84 17.26 -32.34
N ALA A 445 2.69 17.74 -31.87
CA ALA A 445 2.27 19.12 -32.08
C ALA A 445 3.33 20.10 -31.54
N ALA A 446 3.72 21.07 -32.37
CA ALA A 446 4.73 22.07 -32.01
C ALA A 446 4.24 23.04 -30.92
N ALA A 447 2.93 23.22 -30.79
CA ALA A 447 2.30 24.06 -29.78
C ALA A 447 1.22 23.26 -29.03
N SER A 448 0.93 23.70 -27.80
CA SER A 448 -0.16 23.14 -26.99
C SER A 448 -1.49 23.18 -27.74
N PRO A 449 -2.24 22.06 -27.80
CA PRO A 449 -3.58 22.04 -28.39
C PRO A 449 -4.53 23.04 -27.71
N SER A 450 -5.16 23.91 -28.49
CA SER A 450 -6.13 24.90 -28.00
C SER A 450 -7.49 24.26 -27.69
N SER A 451 -7.93 23.29 -28.49
CA SER A 451 -9.17 22.54 -28.29
C SER A 451 -9.06 21.50 -27.17
N ASP A 452 -10.18 21.21 -26.52
CA ASP A 452 -10.25 20.10 -25.56
C ASP A 452 -10.10 18.78 -26.35
N PRO A 453 -9.08 17.94 -26.07
CA PRO A 453 -8.91 16.67 -26.76
C PRO A 453 -10.09 15.71 -26.56
N PHE A 454 -11.02 16.03 -25.63
CA PHE A 454 -12.28 15.33 -25.42
C PHE A 454 -13.51 15.96 -26.11
N ALA A 455 -13.39 17.14 -26.73
CA ALA A 455 -14.54 17.81 -27.37
C ALA A 455 -14.98 17.10 -28.65
N GLU A 456 -14.07 16.42 -29.33
CA GLU A 456 -14.40 15.53 -30.43
C GLU A 456 -14.39 14.10 -29.90
N ARG A 457 -15.57 13.48 -29.87
CA ARG A 457 -15.68 12.02 -29.78
C ARG A 457 -14.79 11.44 -30.89
N PRO A 458 -13.84 10.52 -30.60
CA PRO A 458 -13.10 9.89 -31.67
C PRO A 458 -14.12 9.29 -32.65
N ALA A 459 -13.98 9.63 -33.94
CA ALA A 459 -14.92 9.17 -34.95
C ALA A 459 -15.04 7.64 -34.86
N PRO A 460 -16.26 7.08 -34.78
CA PRO A 460 -16.41 5.64 -34.84
C PRO A 460 -15.82 5.16 -36.16
N ARG A 461 -14.82 4.27 -36.09
CA ARG A 461 -14.26 3.65 -37.29
C ARG A 461 -15.36 2.82 -37.98
N PRO A 462 -15.33 2.71 -39.33
CA PRO A 462 -16.28 1.87 -40.07
C PRO A 462 -16.25 0.45 -39.50
N GLY A 463 -17.43 -0.08 -39.20
CA GLY A 463 -17.65 -1.24 -38.34
C GLY A 463 -16.87 -2.48 -38.76
N ARG A 464 -16.19 -3.09 -37.79
CA ARG A 464 -15.81 -4.51 -37.84
C ARG A 464 -17.11 -5.34 -37.74
N PRO A 465 -17.27 -6.44 -38.47
CA PRO A 465 -18.48 -7.26 -38.36
C PRO A 465 -18.72 -7.64 -36.90
N ALA A 466 -19.94 -7.39 -36.42
CA ALA A 466 -20.34 -7.71 -35.06
C ALA A 466 -20.02 -9.19 -34.78
N LYS A 467 -19.42 -9.48 -33.61
CA LYS A 467 -19.26 -10.86 -33.16
C LYS A 467 -20.66 -11.52 -33.16
N PRO A 468 -20.80 -12.79 -33.60
CA PRO A 468 -22.11 -13.43 -33.71
C PRO A 468 -22.89 -13.33 -32.41
N GLN A 469 -24.12 -12.85 -32.51
CA GLN A 469 -25.02 -12.70 -31.38
C GLN A 469 -25.41 -14.08 -30.86
N VAL A 470 -25.24 -14.33 -29.55
CA VAL A 470 -25.51 -15.64 -28.95
C VAL A 470 -26.94 -15.69 -28.41
N LEU A 471 -27.41 -14.59 -27.83
CA LEU A 471 -28.76 -14.46 -27.28
C LEU A 471 -29.67 -13.86 -28.35
N LYS A 472 -30.87 -14.42 -28.54
CA LYS A 472 -31.74 -14.09 -29.67
C LYS A 472 -32.96 -13.26 -29.27
N ASN A 473 -33.34 -13.28 -28.00
CA ASN A 473 -34.58 -12.69 -27.52
C ASN A 473 -34.33 -11.52 -26.55
N ALA A 474 -34.97 -10.38 -26.80
CA ALA A 474 -35.00 -9.27 -25.86
C ALA A 474 -35.68 -9.70 -24.54
N PRO A 475 -35.30 -9.17 -23.37
CA PRO A 475 -34.33 -8.08 -23.15
C PRO A 475 -32.86 -8.53 -23.11
N LEU A 476 -32.59 -9.84 -23.21
CA LEU A 476 -31.23 -10.38 -23.10
C LEU A 476 -30.39 -10.10 -24.35
N ALA A 477 -31.01 -10.20 -25.53
CA ALA A 477 -30.37 -9.98 -26.82
C ALA A 477 -29.92 -8.53 -27.00
N GLY A 478 -28.64 -8.34 -27.32
CA GLY A 478 -28.06 -7.03 -27.63
C GLY A 478 -27.49 -6.30 -26.42
N GLU A 479 -27.67 -6.83 -25.21
CA GLU A 479 -27.02 -6.32 -23.99
C GLU A 479 -25.56 -6.82 -23.93
N PRO A 480 -24.54 -5.95 -24.04
CA PRO A 480 -23.15 -6.37 -24.24
C PRO A 480 -22.58 -7.25 -23.13
N ALA A 481 -23.01 -7.07 -21.87
CA ALA A 481 -22.52 -7.88 -20.76
C ALA A 481 -23.15 -9.28 -20.75
N LEU A 482 -24.43 -9.39 -21.07
CA LEU A 482 -25.13 -10.68 -21.18
C LEU A 482 -24.60 -11.51 -22.35
N GLU A 483 -24.31 -10.88 -23.48
CA GLU A 483 -23.70 -11.55 -24.64
C GLU A 483 -22.30 -12.11 -24.31
N ARG A 484 -21.52 -11.45 -23.44
CA ARG A 484 -20.23 -11.98 -22.95
C ARG A 484 -20.43 -13.20 -22.06
N VAL A 485 -21.33 -13.12 -21.08
CA VAL A 485 -21.65 -14.24 -20.19
C VAL A 485 -22.20 -15.43 -20.98
N ALA A 486 -23.03 -15.21 -21.99
CA ALA A 486 -23.53 -16.25 -22.89
C ALA A 486 -22.43 -16.90 -23.76
N ARG A 487 -21.30 -16.23 -23.97
CA ARG A 487 -20.09 -16.81 -24.60
C ARG A 487 -19.17 -17.55 -23.61
N GLY A 488 -19.48 -17.53 -22.32
CA GLY A 488 -18.65 -18.13 -21.27
C GLY A 488 -17.62 -17.16 -20.67
N GLU A 489 -17.70 -15.87 -21.01
CA GLU A 489 -16.81 -14.83 -20.49
C GLU A 489 -17.41 -14.23 -19.20
N GLY A 490 -17.37 -14.99 -18.11
CA GLY A 490 -17.81 -14.55 -16.77
C GLY A 490 -19.22 -15.00 -16.37
N SER A 491 -19.77 -14.38 -15.32
CA SER A 491 -21.10 -14.64 -14.79
C SER A 491 -21.65 -13.45 -14.00
N LEU A 492 -22.99 -13.38 -13.84
CA LEU A 492 -23.65 -12.40 -12.99
C LEU A 492 -24.00 -13.02 -11.63
N ARG A 493 -23.69 -12.31 -10.55
CA ARG A 493 -23.88 -12.74 -9.16
C ARG A 493 -24.17 -11.56 -8.25
N LYS A 494 -24.45 -11.86 -6.98
CA LYS A 494 -24.71 -10.86 -5.92
C LYS A 494 -23.69 -9.71 -5.94
N ARG A 495 -24.19 -8.50 -5.64
CA ARG A 495 -23.45 -7.22 -5.65
C ARG A 495 -23.16 -6.64 -7.04
N ALA A 496 -23.54 -7.31 -8.13
CA ALA A 496 -23.56 -6.70 -9.45
C ALA A 496 -24.74 -5.72 -9.59
N SER A 497 -24.55 -4.64 -10.33
CA SER A 497 -25.62 -3.69 -10.66
C SER A 497 -25.37 -3.06 -12.02
N GLY A 498 -26.43 -2.82 -12.79
CA GLY A 498 -26.28 -2.26 -14.14
C GLY A 498 -27.45 -2.59 -15.08
N PRO A 499 -27.41 -2.08 -16.32
CA PRO A 499 -28.41 -2.37 -17.35
C PRO A 499 -28.56 -3.87 -17.64
N GLU A 500 -27.47 -4.64 -17.53
CA GLU A 500 -27.48 -6.09 -17.70
C GLU A 500 -28.27 -6.82 -16.61
N ILE A 501 -28.31 -6.27 -15.39
CA ILE A 501 -29.12 -6.81 -14.31
C ILE A 501 -30.59 -6.46 -14.52
N LYS A 502 -30.89 -5.27 -15.05
CA LYS A 502 -32.27 -4.92 -15.45
C LYS A 502 -32.78 -5.88 -16.51
N ALA A 503 -31.99 -6.11 -17.55
CA ALA A 503 -32.33 -7.06 -18.60
C ALA A 503 -32.51 -8.49 -18.05
N LEU A 504 -31.66 -8.92 -17.10
CA LEU A 504 -31.84 -10.22 -16.42
C LEU A 504 -33.15 -10.28 -15.61
N GLN A 505 -33.46 -9.25 -14.83
CA GLN A 505 -34.68 -9.18 -14.01
C GLN A 505 -35.94 -9.14 -14.89
N GLU A 506 -35.93 -8.33 -15.95
CA GLU A 506 -37.01 -8.27 -16.94
C GLU A 506 -37.22 -9.62 -17.64
N ALA A 507 -36.14 -10.31 -18.00
CA ALA A 507 -36.20 -11.63 -18.59
C ALA A 507 -36.78 -12.68 -17.64
N LEU A 508 -36.37 -12.69 -16.37
CA LEU A 508 -36.91 -13.58 -15.34
C LEU A 508 -38.40 -13.36 -15.14
N LEU A 509 -38.84 -12.10 -15.03
CA LEU A 509 -40.26 -11.74 -14.93
C LEU A 509 -41.05 -12.18 -16.16
N ALA A 510 -40.50 -11.96 -17.36
CA ALA A 510 -41.16 -12.33 -18.62
C ALA A 510 -41.33 -13.84 -18.80
N VAL A 511 -40.48 -14.67 -18.20
CA VAL A 511 -40.64 -16.14 -18.21
C VAL A 511 -41.47 -16.68 -17.04
N GLY A 512 -42.02 -15.79 -16.20
CA GLY A 512 -42.91 -16.14 -15.09
C GLY A 512 -42.23 -16.29 -13.73
N ILE A 513 -40.92 -16.03 -13.63
CA ILE A 513 -40.18 -16.09 -12.37
C ILE A 513 -40.36 -14.78 -11.60
N GLN A 514 -40.81 -14.87 -10.35
CA GLN A 514 -41.05 -13.69 -9.53
C GLN A 514 -39.72 -13.09 -9.05
N VAL A 515 -39.48 -11.82 -9.41
CA VAL A 515 -38.38 -11.01 -8.87
C VAL A 515 -38.96 -10.06 -7.81
N ARG A 516 -38.82 -10.41 -6.52
CA ARG A 516 -39.31 -9.58 -5.43
C ARG A 516 -38.59 -8.23 -5.44
N GLY A 517 -39.35 -7.13 -5.48
CA GLY A 517 -38.79 -5.77 -5.58
C GLY A 517 -38.72 -5.20 -7.00
N GLY A 518 -39.06 -5.98 -8.03
CA GLY A 518 -39.16 -5.50 -9.40
C GLY A 518 -37.80 -5.34 -10.11
N VAL A 519 -37.78 -4.49 -11.13
CA VAL A 519 -36.61 -4.23 -11.98
C VAL A 519 -35.90 -2.96 -11.49
N ASP A 520 -34.96 -3.12 -10.57
CA ASP A 520 -34.15 -2.03 -10.01
C ASP A 520 -32.72 -1.99 -10.58
N GLY A 521 -32.30 -3.05 -11.28
CA GLY A 521 -30.95 -3.19 -11.81
C GLY A 521 -29.90 -3.57 -10.78
N VAL A 522 -30.30 -4.09 -9.61
CA VAL A 522 -29.40 -4.52 -8.54
C VAL A 522 -29.54 -6.02 -8.28
N PHE A 523 -28.42 -6.75 -8.37
CA PHE A 523 -28.38 -8.18 -8.09
C PHE A 523 -28.22 -8.40 -6.59
N GLY A 524 -29.34 -8.27 -5.87
CA GLY A 524 -29.44 -8.55 -4.43
C GLY A 524 -29.92 -9.99 -4.12
N ASP A 525 -30.21 -10.26 -2.85
CA ASP A 525 -30.72 -11.57 -2.39
C ASP A 525 -31.96 -12.03 -3.15
N ARG A 526 -32.86 -11.09 -3.44
CA ARG A 526 -34.12 -11.36 -4.15
C ARG A 526 -33.91 -11.78 -5.61
N VAL A 527 -32.89 -11.25 -6.27
CA VAL A 527 -32.54 -11.64 -7.65
C VAL A 527 -31.83 -12.99 -7.64
N GLU A 528 -30.99 -13.27 -6.64
CA GLU A 528 -30.37 -14.58 -6.48
C GLU A 528 -31.43 -15.68 -6.25
N GLU A 529 -32.42 -15.43 -5.39
CA GLU A 529 -33.55 -16.34 -5.18
C GLU A 529 -34.30 -16.61 -6.50
N ALA A 530 -34.56 -15.56 -7.29
CA ALA A 530 -35.21 -15.70 -8.60
C ALA A 530 -34.35 -16.52 -9.58
N VAL A 531 -33.04 -16.31 -9.61
CA VAL A 531 -32.12 -17.09 -10.45
C VAL A 531 -32.07 -18.55 -9.99
N LYS A 532 -32.02 -18.83 -8.68
CA LYS A 532 -32.07 -20.20 -8.13
C LYS A 532 -33.38 -20.90 -8.50
N ALA A 533 -34.51 -20.20 -8.39
CA ALA A 533 -35.82 -20.73 -8.77
C ALA A 533 -35.86 -21.08 -10.26
N PHE A 534 -35.35 -20.19 -11.13
CA PHE A 534 -35.26 -20.46 -12.56
C PHE A 534 -34.32 -21.64 -12.88
N GLN A 535 -33.17 -21.73 -12.23
CA GLN A 535 -32.23 -22.83 -12.41
C GLN A 535 -32.85 -24.16 -12.00
N ALA A 536 -33.56 -24.20 -10.87
CA ALA A 536 -34.27 -25.38 -10.41
C ALA A 536 -35.37 -25.82 -11.40
N GLU A 537 -36.16 -24.88 -11.92
CA GLU A 537 -37.19 -25.16 -12.93
C GLU A 537 -36.60 -25.76 -14.22
N ARG A 538 -35.36 -25.37 -14.57
CA ARG A 538 -34.68 -25.76 -15.81
C ARG A 538 -33.72 -26.93 -15.67
N GLY A 539 -33.61 -27.52 -14.47
CA GLY A 539 -32.67 -28.61 -14.21
C GLY A 539 -31.20 -28.19 -14.36
N LEU A 540 -30.89 -26.93 -14.09
CA LEU A 540 -29.52 -26.40 -14.07
C LEU A 540 -28.91 -26.52 -12.68
N LEU A 541 -27.60 -26.31 -12.56
CA LEU A 541 -26.93 -26.14 -11.27
C LEU A 541 -27.56 -24.96 -10.52
N VAL A 542 -28.10 -25.21 -9.32
CA VAL A 542 -28.83 -24.22 -8.51
C VAL A 542 -27.85 -23.48 -7.60
N ASP A 543 -26.97 -22.68 -8.20
CA ASP A 543 -25.94 -21.90 -7.51
C ASP A 543 -26.34 -20.42 -7.31
N GLY A 544 -27.44 -19.97 -7.92
CA GLY A 544 -27.89 -18.57 -7.91
C GLY A 544 -27.04 -17.64 -8.77
N VAL A 545 -26.17 -18.19 -9.61
CA VAL A 545 -25.29 -17.46 -10.51
C VAL A 545 -25.85 -17.52 -11.93
N ALA A 546 -26.10 -16.36 -12.52
CA ALA A 546 -26.50 -16.27 -13.92
C ALA A 546 -25.25 -16.36 -14.81
N GLY A 547 -24.79 -17.60 -15.03
CA GLY A 547 -23.71 -17.95 -15.95
C GLY A 547 -24.19 -18.31 -17.36
N GLN A 548 -23.29 -18.83 -18.20
CA GLN A 548 -23.56 -19.16 -19.60
C GLN A 548 -24.80 -20.07 -19.79
N ALA A 549 -24.88 -21.15 -19.03
CA ALA A 549 -25.99 -22.12 -19.11
C ALA A 549 -27.31 -21.46 -18.72
N THR A 550 -27.31 -20.68 -17.63
CA THR A 550 -28.49 -19.94 -17.14
C THR A 550 -29.00 -18.95 -18.19
N LEU A 551 -28.13 -18.13 -18.79
CA LEU A 551 -28.57 -17.14 -19.79
C LEU A 551 -29.08 -17.76 -21.08
N LYS A 552 -28.44 -18.83 -21.58
CA LYS A 552 -28.92 -19.53 -22.78
C LYS A 552 -30.27 -20.22 -22.54
N ALA A 553 -30.47 -20.81 -21.37
CA ALA A 553 -31.74 -21.42 -20.99
C ALA A 553 -32.85 -20.35 -20.85
N LEU A 554 -32.51 -19.19 -20.27
CA LEU A 554 -33.44 -18.08 -20.10
C LEU A 554 -33.82 -17.47 -21.46
N ASP A 555 -32.85 -17.27 -22.35
CA ASP A 555 -33.08 -16.81 -23.72
C ASP A 555 -33.95 -17.76 -24.54
N ALA A 556 -33.68 -19.07 -24.46
CA ALA A 556 -34.51 -20.07 -25.12
C ALA A 556 -35.96 -20.06 -24.59
N ARG A 557 -36.14 -19.90 -23.27
CA ARG A 557 -37.47 -19.79 -22.67
C ARG A 557 -38.19 -18.51 -23.08
N LEU A 558 -37.51 -17.38 -23.15
CA LEU A 558 -38.09 -16.13 -23.65
C LEU A 558 -38.62 -16.29 -25.08
N GLY A 559 -37.88 -16.99 -25.95
CA GLY A 559 -38.35 -17.31 -27.30
C GLY A 559 -39.61 -18.17 -27.28
N ALA A 560 -39.68 -19.17 -26.41
CA ALA A 560 -40.82 -20.09 -26.28
C ALA A 560 -42.06 -19.49 -25.58
N VAL A 561 -41.95 -18.35 -24.89
CA VAL A 561 -43.08 -17.65 -24.28
C VAL A 561 -43.69 -16.62 -25.23
N ARG A 562 -42.93 -16.17 -26.23
CA ARG A 562 -43.34 -15.14 -27.21
C ARG A 562 -43.82 -15.69 -28.56
N GLY A 563 -43.48 -16.94 -28.88
CA GLY A 563 -44.04 -17.69 -30.00
C GLY A 563 -45.18 -18.57 -29.52
#